data_AF-A0A7S1VMY6-F1
#
_entry.id   AF-A0A7S1VMY6-F1
#
_cell.length_a   1.000
_cell.length_b   1.000
_cell.length_c   1.000
_cell.angle_alpha   90.00
_cell.angle_beta   90.00
_cell.angle_gamma   90.00
#
_symmetry.space_group_name_H-M   'P 1'
#
loop_
_entity.id
_entity.type
_entity.pdbx_description
1 polymer ?
#
loop_
_entity_poly.entity_id
_entity_poly.type
_entity_poly.pdbx_seq_one_letter_code
_entity_poly.pdbx_strand_id
1 'polypeptide(L)'
;YHLPPLLLLLLLLLFMSKLRQGVTFDSFSVTILGSGGSSPSSTRSLPFTLVTTASGAHIGLDAGEGAQRQLLFANSVRVSRLRTIGISHLHGDHVFGLPGLICNILRAASASASSSGSSRGQQGNTPGVTPKVLRLFGPPGLGSLLHASLCSPLFTLAPHMSKSQR
;
A
#
# COMPACT_ATOMS: atom_id res chain seq x y z
N TYR A 1 -52.54 26.93 29.40
CA TYR A 1 -52.03 26.34 28.15
C TYR A 1 -51.16 25.14 28.47
N HIS A 2 -51.77 24.00 28.80
CA HIS A 2 -51.03 22.76 29.07
C HIS A 2 -50.87 22.00 27.75
N LEU A 3 -49.64 21.81 27.31
CA LEU A 3 -49.34 20.92 26.19
C LEU A 3 -49.80 19.51 26.57
N PRO A 4 -50.58 18.83 25.70
CA PRO A 4 -51.09 17.50 26.01
C PRO A 4 -49.92 16.51 26.22
N PRO A 5 -50.01 15.59 27.19
CA PRO A 5 -48.92 14.68 27.54
C PRO A 5 -48.39 13.86 26.35
N LEU A 6 -49.26 13.56 25.38
CA LEU A 6 -48.89 12.88 24.14
C LEU A 6 -47.93 13.69 23.26
N LEU A 7 -48.06 15.02 23.24
CA LEU A 7 -47.18 15.90 22.49
C LEU A 7 -45.80 15.99 23.14
N LEU A 8 -45.74 15.96 24.48
CA LEU A 8 -44.48 15.89 25.22
C LEU A 8 -43.77 14.55 24.96
N LEU A 9 -44.51 13.44 24.95
CA LEU A 9 -43.96 12.12 24.62
C LEU A 9 -43.46 12.06 23.17
N LEU A 10 -44.20 12.63 22.22
CA LEU A 10 -43.78 12.69 20.82
C LEU A 10 -42.51 13.54 20.65
N LEU A 11 -42.43 14.69 21.32
CA LEU A 11 -41.22 15.53 21.30
C LEU A 11 -40.03 14.83 21.96
N LEU A 12 -40.25 14.09 23.05
CA LEU A 12 -39.22 13.26 23.68
C LEU A 12 -38.73 12.16 22.75
N LEU A 13 -39.63 11.45 22.05
CA LEU A 13 -39.29 10.40 21.10
C LEU A 13 -38.55 10.95 19.88
N LEU A 14 -38.95 12.11 19.36
CA LEU A 14 -38.24 12.79 18.27
C LEU A 14 -36.88 13.34 18.71
N PHE A 15 -36.76 13.79 19.96
CA PHE A 15 -35.49 14.20 20.56
C PHE A 15 -34.56 13.00 20.76
N MET A 16 -35.08 11.87 21.26
CA MET A 16 -34.35 10.61 21.39
C MET A 16 -33.92 10.04 20.02
N SER A 17 -34.71 10.26 18.96
CA SER A 17 -34.33 9.85 17.60
C SER A 17 -33.16 10.67 17.04
N LYS A 18 -33.01 11.94 17.45
CA LYS A 18 -31.85 12.77 17.11
C LYS A 18 -30.61 12.47 17.95
N LEU A 19 -30.78 11.92 19.15
CA LEU A 19 -29.66 11.49 20.00
C LEU A 19 -29.00 10.19 19.53
N ARG A 20 -29.60 9.48 18.56
CA ARG A 20 -28.98 8.32 17.89
C ARG A 20 -28.04 8.75 16.77
N GLN A 21 -27.12 9.67 17.03
CA GLN A 21 -25.92 9.79 16.20
C GLN A 21 -24.90 8.79 16.73
N GLY A 22 -25.03 7.54 16.29
CA GLY A 22 -23.99 6.55 16.50
C GLY A 22 -22.73 7.03 15.78
N VAL A 23 -21.59 7.00 16.46
CA VAL A 23 -20.30 7.10 15.80
C VAL A 23 -20.17 5.85 14.94
N THR A 24 -20.46 5.96 13.64
CA THR A 24 -20.24 4.88 12.69
C THR A 24 -18.75 4.84 12.39
N PHE A 25 -18.04 3.87 12.95
CA PHE A 25 -16.70 3.57 12.51
C PHE A 25 -16.79 2.83 11.18
N ASP A 26 -16.25 3.43 10.13
CA ASP A 26 -16.02 2.74 8.86
C ASP A 26 -15.21 1.47 9.13
N SER A 27 -15.76 0.31 8.78
CA SER A 27 -15.14 -0.99 9.07
C SER A 27 -13.87 -1.18 8.22
N PHE A 28 -12.74 -1.46 8.86
CA PHE A 28 -11.49 -1.81 8.17
C PHE A 28 -11.07 -3.25 8.53
N SER A 29 -10.25 -3.86 7.68
CA SER A 29 -9.65 -5.17 7.95
C SER A 29 -8.12 -5.08 7.99
N VAL A 30 -7.52 -5.93 8.82
CA VAL A 30 -6.07 -6.05 8.97
C VAL A 30 -5.69 -7.49 8.69
N THR A 31 -4.70 -7.68 7.82
CA THR A 31 -4.14 -8.99 7.47
C THR A 31 -2.64 -8.95 7.72
N ILE A 32 -2.17 -9.74 8.67
CA ILE A 32 -0.75 -9.87 8.99
C ILE A 32 -0.15 -10.89 8.01
N LEU A 33 0.63 -10.39 7.05
CA LEU A 33 1.25 -11.19 6.00
C LEU A 33 2.66 -11.67 6.39
N GLY A 34 3.27 -10.98 7.34
CA GLY A 34 4.52 -11.38 7.97
C GLY A 34 4.63 -10.76 9.35
N SER A 35 5.12 -11.57 10.29
CA SER A 35 5.17 -11.22 11.72
C SER A 35 6.55 -11.49 12.35
N GLY A 36 7.50 -12.01 11.56
CA GLY A 36 8.91 -12.17 11.91
C GLY A 36 9.58 -10.86 12.33
N GLY A 37 10.85 -10.95 12.69
CA GLY A 37 11.68 -9.79 12.99
C GLY A 37 13.13 -10.20 13.06
N SER A 38 14.02 -9.22 12.93
CA SER A 38 15.49 -9.29 12.92
C SER A 38 16.13 -10.14 11.82
N SER A 39 15.72 -11.41 11.66
CA SER A 39 16.29 -12.34 10.68
C SER A 39 15.21 -13.20 10.00
N PRO A 40 15.43 -13.66 8.75
CA PRO A 40 14.52 -14.57 8.07
C PRO A 40 14.33 -15.87 8.87
N SER A 41 13.09 -16.36 8.93
CA SER A 41 12.75 -17.64 9.53
C SER A 41 11.99 -18.50 8.53
N SER A 42 12.16 -19.82 8.61
CA SER A 42 11.42 -20.77 7.76
C SER A 42 9.92 -20.79 8.03
N THR A 43 9.50 -20.41 9.24
CA THR A 43 8.10 -20.48 9.69
C THR A 43 7.41 -19.12 9.75
N ARG A 44 8.18 -18.02 9.80
CA ARG A 44 7.65 -16.67 9.94
C ARG A 44 8.33 -15.72 8.95
N SER A 45 7.53 -15.19 8.03
CA SER A 45 7.99 -14.16 7.11
C SER A 45 8.20 -12.82 7.82
N LEU A 46 9.13 -12.02 7.30
CA LEU A 46 9.48 -10.71 7.82
C LEU A 46 8.29 -9.72 7.78
N PRO A 47 8.32 -8.65 8.57
CA PRO A 47 7.21 -7.71 8.74
C PRO A 47 6.56 -7.27 7.43
N PHE A 48 5.27 -7.58 7.30
CA PHE A 48 4.41 -7.00 6.28
C PHE A 48 2.96 -7.13 6.71
N THR A 49 2.25 -6.00 6.85
CA THR A 49 0.82 -6.00 7.21
C THR A 49 0.01 -5.25 6.18
N LEU A 50 -1.12 -5.83 5.78
CA LEU A 50 -2.05 -5.23 4.84
C LEU A 50 -3.27 -4.71 5.59
N VAL A 51 -3.58 -3.44 5.43
CA VAL A 51 -4.81 -2.81 5.93
C VAL A 51 -5.71 -2.50 4.75
N THR A 52 -6.98 -2.92 4.82
CA THR A 52 -8.01 -2.56 3.83
C THR A 52 -9.07 -1.72 4.51
N THR A 53 -9.24 -0.48 4.03
CA THR A 53 -10.25 0.45 4.57
C THR A 53 -11.64 0.08 4.09
N ALA A 54 -12.69 0.61 4.74
CA ALA A 54 -14.08 0.47 4.29
C ALA A 54 -14.27 0.97 2.84
N SER A 55 -13.52 2.02 2.46
CA SER A 55 -13.52 2.57 1.10
C SER A 55 -12.81 1.69 0.07
N GLY A 56 -12.28 0.52 0.47
CA GLY A 56 -11.55 -0.40 -0.40
C GLY A 56 -10.11 0.03 -0.72
N ALA A 57 -9.56 1.00 0.01
CA ALA A 57 -8.15 1.37 -0.14
C ALA A 57 -7.26 0.35 0.56
N HIS A 58 -6.16 -0.02 -0.08
CA HIS A 58 -5.19 -0.98 0.47
C HIS A 58 -3.90 -0.26 0.85
N ILE A 59 -3.50 -0.44 2.10
CA ILE A 59 -2.33 0.17 2.73
C ILE A 59 -1.41 -0.96 3.19
N GLY A 60 -0.17 -0.95 2.73
CA GLY A 60 0.89 -1.84 3.23
C GLY A 60 1.64 -1.16 4.37
N LEU A 61 1.88 -1.87 5.46
CA LEU A 61 2.72 -1.43 6.57
C LEU A 61 3.96 -2.32 6.61
N ASP A 62 5.12 -1.65 6.58
CA ASP A 62 6.44 -2.21 6.32
C ASP A 62 6.50 -2.98 5.00
N ALA A 63 7.68 -3.48 4.66
CA ALA A 63 7.93 -4.34 3.50
C ALA A 63 9.23 -5.12 3.70
N GLY A 64 9.19 -6.07 4.63
CA GLY A 64 10.29 -7.01 4.82
C GLY A 64 10.54 -7.90 3.60
N GLU A 65 11.71 -8.53 3.57
CA GLU A 65 12.07 -9.45 2.49
C GLU A 65 10.97 -10.50 2.29
N GLY A 66 10.57 -10.71 1.02
CA GLY A 66 9.48 -11.63 0.68
C GLY A 66 8.06 -11.04 0.79
N ALA A 67 7.89 -9.76 1.15
CA ALA A 67 6.57 -9.10 1.22
C ALA A 67 5.71 -9.31 -0.04
N GLN A 68 6.29 -9.15 -1.23
CA GLN A 68 5.58 -9.40 -2.50
C GLN A 68 5.07 -10.85 -2.64
N ARG A 69 5.82 -11.82 -2.12
CA ARG A 69 5.47 -13.25 -2.15
C ARG A 69 4.33 -13.53 -1.17
N GLN A 70 4.37 -12.94 0.02
CA GLN A 70 3.29 -13.06 1.00
C GLN A 70 2.00 -12.41 0.50
N LEU A 71 2.09 -11.29 -0.22
CA LEU A 71 0.91 -10.68 -0.85
C LEU A 71 0.27 -11.61 -1.89
N LEU A 72 1.09 -12.31 -2.69
CA LEU A 72 0.61 -13.30 -3.65
C LEU A 72 -0.05 -14.49 -2.95
N PHE A 73 0.56 -15.04 -1.89
CA PHE A 73 -0.02 -16.17 -1.17
C PHE A 73 -1.36 -15.85 -0.50
N ALA A 74 -1.51 -14.65 0.05
CA ALA A 74 -2.77 -14.25 0.66
C ALA A 74 -3.93 -14.15 -0.33
N ASN A 75 -3.66 -14.01 -1.64
CA ASN A 75 -4.64 -13.92 -2.73
C ASN A 75 -5.79 -12.90 -2.52
N SER A 76 -5.68 -12.03 -1.51
CA SER A 76 -6.75 -11.15 -1.07
C SER A 76 -6.77 -9.84 -1.87
N VAL A 77 -5.59 -9.41 -2.37
CA VAL A 77 -5.41 -8.14 -3.07
C VAL A 77 -4.46 -8.30 -4.25
N ARG A 78 -4.87 -7.80 -5.42
CA ARG A 78 -3.97 -7.66 -6.56
C ARG A 78 -2.92 -6.60 -6.25
N VAL A 79 -1.64 -6.90 -6.48
CA VAL A 79 -0.52 -5.98 -6.24
C VAL A 79 -0.72 -4.59 -6.89
N SER A 80 -1.38 -4.52 -8.06
CA SER A 80 -1.70 -3.26 -8.75
C SER A 80 -2.68 -2.32 -8.01
N ARG A 81 -3.37 -2.84 -6.98
CA ARG A 81 -4.28 -2.09 -6.10
C ARG A 81 -3.61 -1.59 -4.82
N LEU A 82 -2.40 -2.05 -4.50
CA LEU A 82 -1.62 -1.50 -3.39
C LEU A 82 -1.09 -0.12 -3.78
N ARG A 83 -1.61 0.93 -3.12
CA ARG A 83 -1.37 2.34 -3.51
C ARG A 83 -0.74 3.19 -2.42
N THR A 84 -0.69 2.67 -1.21
CA THR A 84 -0.07 3.33 -0.08
C THR A 84 0.80 2.32 0.63
N ILE A 85 2.04 2.68 0.91
CA ILE A 85 2.95 1.91 1.75
C ILE A 85 3.50 2.85 2.84
N GLY A 86 3.42 2.43 4.10
CA GLY A 86 4.04 3.11 5.23
C GLY A 86 5.17 2.25 5.79
N ILE A 87 6.33 2.85 6.01
CA ILE A 87 7.49 2.20 6.62
C ILE A 87 7.67 2.75 8.02
N SER A 88 7.72 1.86 9.01
CA SER A 88 7.84 2.24 10.42
C SER A 88 9.24 2.79 10.75
N HIS A 89 10.30 2.13 10.28
CA HIS A 89 11.70 2.51 10.50
C HIS A 89 12.63 1.86 9.46
N LEU A 90 13.94 2.19 9.47
CA LEU A 90 14.91 1.76 8.44
C LEU A 90 15.76 0.53 8.84
N HIS A 91 15.19 -0.43 9.57
CA HIS A 91 15.84 -1.72 9.72
C HIS A 91 15.55 -2.61 8.52
N GLY A 92 16.53 -3.45 8.16
CA GLY A 92 16.49 -4.26 6.94
C GLY A 92 15.27 -5.17 6.85
N ASP A 93 14.87 -5.75 7.98
CA ASP A 93 13.69 -6.60 8.08
C ASP A 93 12.37 -5.88 7.81
N HIS A 94 12.33 -4.55 7.84
CA HIS A 94 11.15 -3.75 7.51
C HIS A 94 11.21 -3.13 6.09
N VAL A 95 12.37 -3.12 5.42
CA VAL A 95 12.54 -2.36 4.16
C VAL A 95 13.15 -3.13 2.99
N PHE A 96 13.82 -4.26 3.20
CA PHE A 96 14.54 -4.96 2.13
C PHE A 96 13.63 -5.55 1.05
N GLY A 97 12.35 -5.80 1.33
CA GLY A 97 11.37 -6.21 0.32
C GLY A 97 10.78 -5.05 -0.48
N LEU A 98 10.97 -3.81 -0.04
CA LEU A 98 10.32 -2.64 -0.60
C LEU A 98 10.71 -2.36 -2.08
N PRO A 99 12.00 -2.39 -2.48
CA PRO A 99 12.37 -2.10 -3.87
C PRO A 99 11.70 -3.06 -4.87
N GLY A 100 11.73 -4.36 -4.58
CA GLY A 100 11.10 -5.39 -5.40
C GLY A 100 9.58 -5.24 -5.47
N LEU A 101 8.94 -4.93 -4.34
CA LEU A 101 7.50 -4.67 -4.28
C LEU A 101 7.11 -3.47 -5.14
N ILE A 102 7.86 -2.35 -5.08
CA ILE A 102 7.63 -1.16 -5.90
C ILE A 102 7.74 -1.49 -7.39
N CYS A 103 8.82 -2.16 -7.81
CA CYS A 103 9.00 -2.59 -9.21
C CYS A 103 7.81 -3.42 -9.71
N ASN A 104 7.30 -4.34 -8.87
CA ASN A 104 6.16 -5.17 -9.22
C ASN A 104 4.85 -4.37 -9.34
N ILE A 105 4.61 -3.42 -8.43
CA ILE A 105 3.45 -2.50 -8.49
C ILE A 105 3.48 -1.67 -9.78
N LEU A 106 4.64 -1.08 -10.10
CA LEU A 106 4.82 -0.25 -11.30
C LEU A 106 4.59 -1.06 -12.57
N ARG A 107 5.21 -2.24 -12.68
CA ARG A 107 4.99 -3.16 -13.82
C ARG A 107 3.53 -3.53 -13.99
N ALA A 108 2.84 -3.88 -12.90
CA ALA A 108 1.42 -4.25 -12.94
C ALA A 108 0.52 -3.06 -13.30
N ALA A 109 0.90 -1.84 -12.91
CA ALA A 109 0.19 -0.62 -13.31
C ALA A 109 0.34 -0.34 -14.81
N SER A 110 1.56 -0.47 -15.37
CA SER A 110 1.81 -0.27 -16.81
C SER A 110 1.08 -1.29 -17.69
N ALA A 111 1.04 -2.56 -17.28
CA ALA A 111 0.29 -3.60 -18.00
C ALA A 111 -1.23 -3.34 -18.03
N SER A 112 -1.76 -2.70 -16.98
CA SER A 112 -3.19 -2.35 -16.92
C SER A 112 -3.53 -1.13 -17.81
N ALA A 113 -2.54 -0.29 -18.14
CA ALA A 113 -2.71 0.89 -18.99
C ALA A 113 -2.63 0.54 -20.49
N SER A 114 -1.81 -0.45 -20.86
CA SER A 114 -1.71 -0.92 -22.25
C SER A 114 -2.93 -1.73 -22.71
N SER A 115 -3.66 -2.38 -21.79
CA SER A 115 -4.90 -3.12 -22.11
C SER A 115 -6.12 -2.22 -22.41
N SER A 116 -6.07 -0.93 -22.08
CA SER A 116 -7.13 0.04 -22.40
C SER A 116 -6.98 0.71 -23.77
N GLY A 117 -6.02 0.29 -24.60
CA GLY A 117 -5.63 0.94 -25.86
C GLY A 117 -6.03 0.20 -27.15
N SER A 118 -7.14 -0.54 -27.18
CA SER A 118 -7.66 -1.16 -28.41
C SER A 118 -9.10 -0.75 -28.71
N SER A 119 -9.29 0.53 -29.00
CA SER A 119 -10.37 1.00 -29.88
C SER A 119 -9.80 2.08 -30.81
N ARG A 120 -9.95 1.82 -32.11
CA ARG A 120 -9.32 2.54 -33.21
C ARG A 120 -10.15 3.78 -33.53
N GLY A 121 -9.55 4.97 -33.42
CA GLY A 121 -10.05 6.22 -34.03
C GLY A 121 -10.99 7.07 -33.17
N GLN A 122 -10.41 8.02 -32.41
CA GLN A 122 -10.92 9.40 -32.32
C GLN A 122 -9.88 10.26 -31.59
N GLN A 123 -9.25 11.18 -32.32
CA GLN A 123 -8.57 12.34 -31.73
C GLN A 123 -9.67 13.19 -31.07
N GLY A 124 -9.77 13.10 -29.75
CA GLY A 124 -10.69 13.88 -28.94
C GLY A 124 -10.03 14.13 -27.59
N ASN A 125 -10.00 15.39 -27.19
CA ASN A 125 -9.46 15.91 -25.93
C ASN A 125 -9.94 15.05 -24.73
N THR A 126 -9.10 14.15 -24.21
CA THR A 126 -9.48 13.27 -23.09
C THR A 126 -9.24 13.98 -21.75
N PRO A 127 -10.27 14.12 -20.90
CA PRO A 127 -10.07 14.68 -19.57
C PRO A 127 -9.25 13.71 -18.70
N GLY A 128 -8.03 14.12 -18.37
CA GLY A 128 -7.28 13.74 -17.17
C GLY A 128 -7.30 12.28 -16.73
N VAL A 129 -6.60 11.38 -17.42
CA VAL A 129 -6.13 10.14 -16.78
C VAL A 129 -5.07 10.54 -15.76
N THR A 130 -5.46 10.71 -14.51
CA THR A 130 -4.49 10.96 -13.43
C THR A 130 -3.58 9.73 -13.33
N PRO A 131 -2.25 9.88 -13.46
CA PRO A 131 -1.35 8.75 -13.32
C PRO A 131 -1.58 8.14 -11.94
N LYS A 132 -1.68 6.82 -11.91
CA LYS A 132 -2.00 6.11 -10.68
C LYS A 132 -0.74 6.15 -9.79
N VAL A 133 -0.66 7.13 -8.90
CA VAL A 133 0.50 7.40 -8.03
C VAL A 133 0.56 6.39 -6.88
N LEU A 134 1.77 5.88 -6.57
CA LEU A 134 2.06 5.13 -5.35
C LEU A 134 2.51 6.13 -4.28
N ARG A 135 1.83 6.14 -3.13
CA ARG A 135 2.19 6.98 -1.97
C ARG A 135 3.05 6.19 -1.01
N LEU A 136 4.19 6.76 -0.64
CA LEU A 136 5.12 6.16 0.31
C LEU A 136 5.30 7.10 1.51
N PHE A 137 5.16 6.55 2.71
CA PHE A 137 5.37 7.25 3.98
C PHE A 137 6.46 6.53 4.76
N GLY A 138 7.26 7.28 5.52
CA GLY A 138 8.25 6.67 6.41
C GLY A 138 9.28 7.67 6.94
N PRO A 139 10.31 7.18 7.65
CA PRO A 139 11.30 8.00 8.32
C PRO A 139 12.23 8.74 7.32
N PRO A 140 12.93 9.80 7.78
CA PRO A 140 14.02 10.41 7.03
C PRO A 140 15.03 9.36 6.57
N GLY A 141 15.51 9.47 5.32
CA GLY A 141 16.44 8.51 4.71
C GLY A 141 15.80 7.41 3.87
N LEU A 142 14.48 7.18 3.99
CA LEU A 142 13.76 6.20 3.14
C LEU A 142 13.91 6.53 1.65
N GLY A 143 13.81 7.81 1.28
CA GLY A 143 14.01 8.26 -0.10
C GLY A 143 15.42 7.97 -0.61
N SER A 144 16.45 8.22 0.20
CA SER A 144 17.85 7.93 -0.14
C SER A 144 18.10 6.43 -0.29
N LEU A 145 17.53 5.61 0.58
CA LEU A 145 17.59 4.15 0.48
C LEU A 145 16.95 3.66 -0.82
N LEU A 146 15.76 4.16 -1.16
CA LEU A 146 15.10 3.80 -2.41
C LEU A 146 15.86 4.28 -3.63
N HIS A 147 16.41 5.50 -3.57
CA HIS A 147 17.23 6.02 -4.65
C HIS A 147 18.45 5.13 -4.88
N ALA A 148 19.19 4.78 -3.83
CA ALA A 148 20.34 3.87 -3.93
C ALA A 148 19.96 2.44 -4.39
N SER A 149 18.74 1.98 -4.06
CA SER A 149 18.28 0.63 -4.39
C SER A 149 17.69 0.50 -5.79
N LEU A 150 17.05 1.57 -6.29
CA LEU A 150 16.30 1.57 -7.56
C LEU A 150 17.04 2.31 -8.69
N CYS A 151 17.81 3.34 -8.36
CA CYS A 151 18.74 3.95 -9.31
C CYS A 151 20.05 3.19 -9.21
N SER A 152 20.51 2.62 -10.33
CA SER A 152 21.81 1.97 -10.39
C SER A 152 22.91 2.95 -9.95
N PRO A 153 23.65 2.71 -8.84
CA PRO A 153 24.98 3.26 -8.77
C PRO A 153 25.76 2.52 -9.85
N LEU A 154 26.41 3.28 -10.72
CA LEU A 154 27.48 2.81 -11.60
C LEU A 154 28.53 2.07 -10.76
N PHE A 155 28.31 0.79 -10.46
CA PHE A 155 29.40 -0.13 -10.22
C PHE A 155 29.97 -0.41 -11.60
N THR A 156 30.88 0.45 -12.06
CA THR A 156 31.96 -0.04 -12.91
C THR A 156 32.69 -1.07 -12.06
N LEU A 157 32.32 -2.34 -12.22
CA LEU A 157 33.22 -3.45 -11.86
C LEU A 157 34.53 -3.12 -12.57
N ALA A 158 35.56 -2.75 -11.82
CA ALA A 158 36.88 -2.57 -12.38
C ALA A 158 37.23 -3.88 -13.12
N PRO A 159 37.67 -3.82 -14.39
CA PRO A 159 38.04 -5.03 -15.11
C PRO A 159 39.13 -5.74 -14.30
N HIS A 160 38.86 -6.99 -13.98
CA HIS A 160 39.78 -7.88 -13.30
C HIS A 160 41.07 -8.00 -14.11
N MET A 161 42.10 -7.21 -13.77
CA MET A 161 43.44 -7.38 -14.32
C MET A 161 44.06 -8.64 -13.72
N SER A 162 43.92 -9.75 -14.43
CA SER A 162 44.79 -10.91 -14.26
C SER A 162 46.22 -10.45 -14.53
N LYS A 163 47.07 -10.46 -13.49
CA LYS A 163 48.52 -10.35 -13.68
C LYS A 163 48.98 -11.60 -14.43
N SER A 164 49.13 -11.46 -15.75
CA SER A 164 49.87 -12.40 -16.57
C SER A 164 51.31 -12.45 -16.07
N GLN A 165 51.75 -13.68 -15.79
CA GLN A 165 53.08 -14.03 -15.33
C GLN A 165 54.19 -13.44 -16.22
N ARG A 166 55.25 -12.97 -15.58
CA ARG A 166 56.62 -13.04 -16.10
C ARG A 166 57.50 -13.59 -15.00
#